data_AF-A0A0B6X8C0-F1
#
_entry.id   AF-A0A0B6X8C0-F1
#
_cell.length_a   1.000
_cell.length_b   1.000
_cell.length_c   1.000
_cell.angle_alpha   90.00
_cell.angle_beta   90.00
_cell.angle_gamma   90.00
#
_symmetry.space_group_name_H-M   'P 1'
#
loop_
_entity.id
_entity.type
_entity.pdbx_description
1 polymer ?
#
loop_
_entity_poly.entity_id
_entity_poly.type
_entity_poly.pdbx_seq_one_letter_code
_entity_poly.pdbx_strand_id
1 'polypeptide(L)'
;MVSLTFYRKTIEQLLARRKMVLTDIRHLVCVSDDSVEVEDFDQLFALSQHTSLSASEYIAAHHRENAAQNELVTITRKDRLYTRIKGDALRGGYHYRHVLTTTLDPDLLVLRTTPLSTRHQARPNTGHQVKEIVYVLSGRVGIVWQNTGGNERHSNLGSGDSVYIDSWVPHAFYAIEPESQILAVDYL
;
A
#
# COMPACT_ATOMS: atom_id res chain seq x y z
N MET A 1 25.03 8.48 -9.94
CA MET A 1 24.65 7.06 -9.93
C MET A 1 24.34 6.72 -8.48
N VAL A 2 23.25 6.00 -8.19
CA VAL A 2 22.87 5.67 -6.80
C VAL A 2 23.29 4.23 -6.56
N SER A 3 24.30 4.02 -5.73
CA SER A 3 24.67 2.69 -5.26
C SER A 3 23.69 2.21 -4.18
N LEU A 4 23.45 0.90 -4.15
CA LEU A 4 22.68 0.22 -3.13
C LEU A 4 23.63 -0.46 -2.15
N THR A 5 23.52 -0.13 -0.86
CA THR A 5 24.36 -0.70 0.20
C THR A 5 23.53 -1.62 1.08
N PHE A 6 23.94 -2.87 1.19
CA PHE A 6 23.30 -3.89 2.01
C PHE A 6 24.19 -4.23 3.21
N TYR A 7 23.58 -4.57 4.36
CA TYR A 7 24.33 -5.15 5.47
C TYR A 7 24.89 -6.50 5.06
N ARG A 8 26.19 -6.71 5.31
CA ARG A 8 26.89 -7.94 4.94
C ARG A 8 26.20 -9.19 5.47
N LYS A 9 25.85 -9.18 6.76
CA LYS A 9 25.17 -10.30 7.43
C LYS A 9 23.85 -10.70 6.74
N THR A 10 23.08 -9.72 6.28
CA THR A 10 21.82 -9.94 5.57
C THR A 10 22.06 -10.65 4.24
N ILE A 11 23.08 -10.23 3.48
CA ILE A 11 23.46 -10.89 2.22
C ILE A 11 23.98 -12.30 2.48
N GLU A 12 24.82 -12.51 3.50
CA GLU A 12 25.30 -13.83 3.90
C GLU A 12 24.14 -14.79 4.22
N GLN A 13 23.12 -14.33 4.94
CA GLN A 13 21.93 -15.12 5.23
C GLN A 13 21.13 -15.48 3.97
N LEU A 14 20.97 -14.54 3.03
CA LEU A 14 20.32 -14.81 1.74
C LEU A 14 21.07 -15.84 0.93
N LEU A 15 22.39 -15.70 0.81
CA LEU A 15 23.25 -16.63 0.08
C LEU A 15 23.28 -18.02 0.72
N ALA A 16 23.29 -18.11 2.06
CA ALA A 16 23.29 -19.38 2.77
C ALA A 16 22.05 -20.24 2.47
N ARG A 17 20.89 -19.63 2.18
CA ARG A 17 19.67 -20.34 1.70
C ARG A 17 19.90 -21.07 0.38
N ARG A 18 20.85 -20.61 -0.42
CA ARG A 18 21.27 -21.18 -1.71
C ARG A 18 22.59 -21.97 -1.61
N LYS A 19 23.10 -22.19 -0.39
CA LYS A 19 24.41 -22.83 -0.14
C LYS A 19 25.59 -22.07 -0.78
N MET A 20 25.42 -20.76 -0.97
CA MET A 20 26.45 -19.86 -1.49
C MET A 20 27.08 -19.05 -0.35
N VAL A 21 28.26 -18.49 -0.62
CA VAL A 21 29.00 -17.57 0.25
C VAL A 21 29.40 -16.31 -0.51
N LEU A 22 29.83 -15.26 0.20
CA LEU A 22 30.17 -13.97 -0.43
C LEU A 22 31.25 -14.08 -1.51
N THR A 23 32.21 -15.01 -1.36
CA THR A 23 33.25 -15.22 -2.37
C THR A 23 32.70 -15.64 -3.72
N ASP A 24 31.53 -16.29 -3.76
CA ASP A 24 30.89 -16.74 -5.01
C ASP A 24 30.38 -15.54 -5.84
N ILE A 25 30.09 -14.41 -5.19
CA ILE A 25 29.49 -13.24 -5.84
C ILE A 25 30.43 -12.03 -5.94
N ARG A 26 31.69 -12.12 -5.49
CA ARG A 26 32.65 -10.98 -5.45
C ARG A 26 32.91 -10.29 -6.80
N HIS A 27 32.65 -10.98 -7.90
CA HIS A 27 32.79 -10.42 -9.25
C HIS A 27 31.60 -9.54 -9.66
N LEU A 28 30.52 -9.56 -8.86
CA LEU A 28 29.27 -8.83 -9.09
C LEU A 28 29.00 -7.77 -8.03
N VAL A 29 29.81 -7.67 -6.97
CA VAL A 29 29.55 -6.73 -5.87
C VAL A 29 30.88 -6.26 -5.26
N CYS A 30 30.87 -5.08 -4.65
CA CYS A 30 31.95 -4.66 -3.77
C CYS A 30 31.63 -5.10 -2.33
N VAL A 31 32.57 -5.76 -1.65
CA VAL A 31 32.36 -6.28 -0.29
C VAL A 31 33.32 -5.57 0.66
N SER A 32 32.76 -4.95 1.71
CA SER A 32 33.50 -4.37 2.83
C SER A 32 33.33 -5.22 4.10
N ASP A 33 33.85 -4.74 5.23
CA ASP A 33 33.73 -5.44 6.51
C ASP A 33 32.27 -5.60 6.94
N ASP A 34 31.47 -4.54 6.81
CA ASP A 34 30.08 -4.50 7.29
C ASP A 34 29.03 -4.41 6.18
N SER A 35 29.44 -4.15 4.93
CA SER A 35 28.52 -3.91 3.82
C SER A 35 28.85 -4.71 2.55
N VAL A 36 27.82 -4.88 1.73
CA VAL A 36 27.90 -5.31 0.34
C VAL A 36 27.28 -4.22 -0.51
N GLU A 37 28.05 -3.67 -1.44
CA GLU A 37 27.62 -2.61 -2.33
C GLU A 37 27.34 -3.14 -3.73
N VAL A 38 26.22 -2.70 -4.27
CA VAL A 38 25.80 -2.92 -5.65
C VAL A 38 25.72 -1.55 -6.32
N GLU A 39 26.52 -1.34 -7.36
CA GLU A 39 26.74 -0.04 -8.00
C GLU A 39 25.46 0.51 -8.66
N ASP A 40 24.68 -0.37 -9.28
CA ASP A 40 23.47 -0.01 -10.01
C ASP A 40 22.46 -1.17 -10.12
N PHE A 41 21.35 -0.92 -10.82
CA PHE A 41 20.30 -1.90 -11.05
C PHE A 41 20.72 -3.05 -11.98
N ASP A 42 21.64 -2.80 -12.93
CA ASP A 42 22.11 -3.84 -13.86
C ASP A 42 22.94 -4.87 -13.10
N GLN A 43 23.78 -4.40 -12.18
CA GLN A 43 24.55 -5.25 -11.28
C GLN A 43 23.65 -6.01 -10.30
N LEU A 44 22.60 -5.39 -9.74
CA LEU A 44 21.62 -6.08 -8.91
C LEU A 44 20.88 -7.18 -9.70
N PHE A 45 20.57 -6.91 -10.97
CA PHE A 45 19.92 -7.87 -11.85
C PHE A 45 20.86 -9.04 -12.17
N ALA A 46 22.13 -8.77 -12.48
CA ALA A 46 23.14 -9.80 -12.69
C ALA A 46 23.34 -10.68 -11.44
N LEU A 47 23.39 -10.06 -10.25
CA LEU A 47 23.43 -10.75 -8.97
C LEU A 47 22.20 -11.65 -8.79
N SER A 48 21.01 -11.14 -9.10
CA SER A 48 19.75 -11.87 -8.98
C SER A 48 19.73 -13.12 -9.88
N GLN A 49 20.21 -13.00 -11.12
CA GLN A 49 20.34 -14.12 -12.05
C GLN A 49 21.36 -15.15 -11.54
N HIS A 50 22.51 -14.69 -11.05
CA HIS A 50 23.59 -15.56 -10.57
C HIS A 50 23.17 -16.39 -9.35
N THR A 51 22.44 -15.80 -8.41
CA THR A 51 22.06 -16.46 -7.14
C THR A 51 20.70 -17.13 -7.17
N SER A 52 19.93 -16.94 -8.25
CA SER A 52 18.51 -17.35 -8.33
C SER A 52 17.67 -16.78 -7.16
N LEU A 53 18.00 -15.58 -6.71
CA LEU A 53 17.19 -14.78 -5.78
C LEU A 53 16.64 -13.58 -6.55
N SER A 54 15.39 -13.22 -6.30
CA SER A 54 14.82 -12.04 -6.96
C SER A 54 15.44 -10.74 -6.42
N ALA A 55 15.52 -9.69 -7.24
CA ALA A 55 15.92 -8.36 -6.77
C ALA A 55 15.06 -7.88 -5.59
N SER A 56 13.76 -8.23 -5.58
CA SER A 56 12.85 -7.97 -4.46
C SER A 56 13.25 -8.68 -3.17
N GLU A 57 13.86 -9.87 -3.21
CA GLU A 57 14.33 -10.54 -1.99
C GLU A 57 15.50 -9.77 -1.35
N TYR A 58 16.42 -9.24 -2.14
CA TYR A 58 17.51 -8.39 -1.65
C TYR A 58 16.99 -7.11 -1.01
N ILE A 59 16.10 -6.41 -1.72
CA ILE A 59 15.49 -5.15 -1.24
C ILE A 59 14.65 -5.40 0.02
N ALA A 60 13.83 -6.46 0.04
CA ALA A 60 13.02 -6.80 1.21
C ALA A 60 13.87 -7.17 2.43
N ALA A 61 14.99 -7.87 2.23
CA ALA A 61 15.92 -8.17 3.32
C ALA A 61 16.58 -6.88 3.87
N HIS A 62 16.97 -5.96 2.99
CA HIS A 62 17.45 -4.63 3.40
C HIS A 62 16.41 -3.85 4.21
N HIS A 63 15.16 -3.84 3.76
CA HIS A 63 14.08 -3.16 4.49
C HIS A 63 13.80 -3.80 5.85
N ARG A 64 13.79 -5.13 5.95
CA ARG A 64 13.55 -5.83 7.23
C ARG A 64 14.62 -5.52 8.27
N GLU A 65 15.90 -5.49 7.89
CA GLU A 65 16.98 -5.20 8.85
C GLU A 65 16.90 -3.76 9.36
N ASN A 66 16.60 -2.80 8.47
CA ASN A 66 16.35 -1.41 8.85
C ASN A 66 15.06 -1.25 9.66
N ALA A 67 14.01 -2.02 9.33
CA ALA A 67 12.73 -1.97 10.03
C ALA A 67 12.79 -2.63 11.42
N ALA A 68 13.62 -3.65 11.61
CA ALA A 68 13.87 -4.25 12.92
C ALA A 68 14.54 -3.27 13.90
N GLN A 69 15.15 -2.20 13.39
CA GLN A 69 15.67 -1.08 14.18
C GLN A 69 14.64 0.04 14.39
N ASN A 70 13.48 -0.01 13.74
CA ASN A 70 12.44 1.02 13.80
C ASN A 70 11.29 0.66 14.76
N GLU A 71 10.63 1.71 15.26
CA GLU A 71 9.55 1.65 16.24
C GLU A 71 8.39 0.72 15.80
N LEU A 72 7.98 -0.20 16.69
CA LEU A 72 6.82 -1.09 16.52
C LEU A 72 5.47 -0.35 16.49
N VAL A 73 5.51 0.96 16.70
CA VAL A 73 4.36 1.85 16.70
C VAL A 73 4.67 3.00 15.75
N THR A 74 3.84 3.20 14.74
CA THR A 74 3.95 4.34 13.83
C THR A 74 2.90 5.39 14.19
N ILE A 75 3.33 6.61 14.48
CA ILE A 75 2.44 7.75 14.75
C ILE A 75 2.57 8.77 13.62
N THR A 76 1.47 9.01 12.91
CA THR A 76 1.37 10.02 11.86
C THR A 76 0.62 11.26 12.34
N ARG A 77 0.94 12.42 11.78
CA ARG A 77 0.30 13.71 12.10
C ARG A 77 -0.29 14.33 10.83
N LYS A 78 -1.45 14.97 10.96
CA LYS A 78 -2.29 15.48 9.86
C LYS A 78 -1.54 16.36 8.86
N ASP A 79 -0.60 17.15 9.33
CA ASP A 79 0.17 18.15 8.57
C ASP A 79 1.23 17.55 7.63
N ARG A 80 1.53 16.24 7.76
CA ARG A 80 2.57 15.55 6.99
C ARG A 80 2.04 14.52 6.00
N LEU A 81 0.72 14.43 5.87
CA LEU A 81 0.08 13.32 5.16
C LEU A 81 -0.28 13.71 3.73
N TYR A 82 -0.15 12.73 2.84
CA TYR A 82 -0.55 12.86 1.46
C TYR A 82 -2.06 13.14 1.35
N THR A 83 -2.40 14.11 0.51
CA THR A 83 -3.78 14.47 0.19
C THR A 83 -3.94 14.62 -1.31
N ARG A 84 -5.07 14.17 -1.84
CA ARG A 84 -5.39 14.29 -3.26
C ARG A 84 -6.90 14.40 -3.48
N ILE A 85 -7.29 15.29 -4.38
CA ILE A 85 -8.62 15.26 -4.98
C ILE A 85 -8.51 14.47 -6.29
N LYS A 86 -9.28 13.38 -6.41
CA LYS A 86 -9.40 12.58 -7.62
C LYS A 86 -10.76 12.88 -8.24
N GLY A 87 -10.79 13.43 -9.44
CA GLY A 87 -12.01 13.80 -10.15
C GLY A 87 -12.19 15.31 -10.25
N ASP A 88 -13.39 15.74 -10.65
CA ASP A 88 -13.74 17.15 -10.83
C ASP A 88 -15.22 17.40 -10.50
N ALA A 89 -15.63 18.67 -10.46
CA ALA A 89 -17.00 19.06 -10.10
C ALA A 89 -18.07 18.49 -11.05
N LEU A 90 -17.72 18.18 -12.30
CA LEU A 90 -18.66 17.67 -13.31
C LEU A 90 -18.79 16.13 -13.26
N ARG A 91 -17.69 15.43 -12.95
CA ARG A 91 -17.61 13.97 -12.96
C ARG A 91 -17.73 13.34 -11.57
N GLY A 92 -17.73 14.16 -10.52
CA GLY A 92 -17.63 13.68 -9.15
C GLY A 92 -16.21 13.18 -8.85
N GLY A 93 -16.06 12.49 -7.73
CA GLY A 93 -14.75 12.02 -7.28
C GLY A 93 -14.65 11.81 -5.78
N TYR A 94 -13.41 11.91 -5.29
CA TYR A 94 -13.08 11.77 -3.89
C TYR A 94 -11.98 12.75 -3.48
N HIS A 95 -12.08 13.26 -2.26
CA HIS A 95 -10.94 13.85 -1.57
C HIS A 95 -10.33 12.81 -0.61
N TYR A 96 -9.20 12.25 -1.01
CA TYR A 96 -8.43 11.29 -0.22
C TYR A 96 -7.42 12.02 0.65
N ARG A 97 -7.35 11.62 1.93
CA ARG A 97 -6.31 12.02 2.87
C ARG A 97 -5.80 10.77 3.57
N HIS A 98 -4.51 10.50 3.46
CA HIS A 98 -3.91 9.42 4.23
C HIS A 98 -4.05 9.75 5.72
N VAL A 99 -4.28 8.74 6.55
CA VAL A 99 -4.34 8.86 8.02
C VAL A 99 -3.13 8.16 8.62
N LEU A 100 -2.97 6.86 8.37
CA LEU A 100 -1.85 6.06 8.83
C LEU A 100 -1.25 5.33 7.63
N THR A 101 0.08 5.34 7.56
CA THR A 101 0.88 4.53 6.64
C THR A 101 2.07 4.00 7.40
N THR A 102 2.44 2.75 7.18
CA THR A 102 3.64 2.14 7.78
C THR A 102 4.34 1.28 6.75
N THR A 103 5.65 1.14 6.87
CA THR A 103 6.43 0.19 6.05
C THR A 103 6.40 -1.23 6.63
N LEU A 104 5.90 -1.40 7.86
CA LEU A 104 5.75 -2.71 8.52
C LEU A 104 4.58 -3.52 7.93
N ASP A 105 3.55 -2.84 7.44
CA ASP A 105 2.40 -3.41 6.75
C ASP A 105 2.11 -2.55 5.51
N PRO A 106 2.73 -2.87 4.36
CA PRO A 106 2.59 -2.08 3.13
C PRO A 106 1.20 -2.18 2.50
N ASP A 107 0.41 -3.17 2.89
CA ASP A 107 -0.94 -3.40 2.37
C ASP A 107 -2.01 -2.69 3.21
N LEU A 108 -1.68 -2.27 4.44
CA LEU A 108 -2.53 -1.42 5.28
C LEU A 108 -2.59 0.02 4.74
N LEU A 109 -3.78 0.42 4.29
CA LEU A 109 -4.05 1.80 3.89
C LEU A 109 -5.25 2.36 4.65
N VAL A 110 -5.02 3.41 5.43
CA VAL A 110 -6.08 4.10 6.17
C VAL A 110 -6.33 5.48 5.56
N LEU A 111 -7.54 5.70 5.08
CA LEU A 111 -7.94 6.93 4.37
C LEU A 111 -9.09 7.63 5.09
N ARG A 112 -8.98 8.94 5.25
CA ARG A 112 -10.13 9.81 5.52
C ARG A 112 -10.61 10.38 4.19
N THR A 113 -11.75 9.89 3.74
CA THR A 113 -12.28 10.16 2.40
C THR A 113 -13.54 11.03 2.47
N THR A 114 -13.62 12.04 1.61
CA THR A 114 -14.87 12.78 1.35
C THR A 114 -15.36 12.38 -0.05
N PRO A 115 -16.49 11.67 -0.18
CA PRO A 115 -17.14 11.47 -1.48
C PRO A 115 -17.59 12.81 -2.07
N LEU A 116 -17.25 13.06 -3.32
CA LEU A 116 -17.64 14.29 -4.06
C LEU A 116 -18.67 14.00 -5.15
N SER A 117 -18.90 12.72 -5.45
CA SER A 117 -19.89 12.28 -6.42
C SER A 117 -21.31 12.35 -5.86
N THR A 118 -22.27 12.66 -6.73
CA THR A 118 -23.69 12.34 -6.53
C THR A 118 -23.97 10.88 -6.88
N ARG A 119 -25.17 10.38 -6.55
CA ARG A 119 -25.60 9.02 -6.93
C ARG A 119 -25.47 8.77 -8.44
N HIS A 120 -25.84 9.74 -9.28
CA HIS A 120 -25.80 9.57 -10.74
C HIS A 120 -24.39 9.55 -11.32
N GLN A 121 -23.41 10.07 -10.58
CA GLN A 121 -21.99 10.08 -10.96
C GLN A 121 -21.22 8.89 -10.38
N ALA A 122 -21.70 8.29 -9.30
CA ALA A 122 -21.06 7.12 -8.68
C ALA A 122 -20.99 5.95 -9.67
N ARG A 123 -19.78 5.48 -9.93
CA ARG A 123 -19.52 4.28 -10.73
C ARG A 123 -18.66 3.35 -9.89
N PRO A 124 -19.12 2.12 -9.62
CA PRO A 124 -18.29 1.12 -8.95
C PRO A 124 -16.90 1.02 -9.58
N ASN A 125 -15.88 0.88 -8.76
CA ASN A 125 -14.53 0.53 -9.20
C ASN A 125 -14.51 -0.91 -9.77
N THR A 126 -13.35 -1.45 -10.13
CA THR A 126 -13.22 -2.83 -10.59
C THR A 126 -13.11 -3.86 -9.45
N GLY A 127 -13.27 -3.43 -8.20
CA GLY A 127 -12.80 -4.15 -7.01
C GLY A 127 -11.28 -4.13 -6.90
N HIS A 128 -10.77 -4.59 -5.75
CA HIS A 128 -9.35 -4.74 -5.45
C HIS A 128 -9.10 -5.92 -4.51
N GLN A 129 -7.87 -6.41 -4.48
CA GLN A 129 -7.48 -7.60 -3.72
C GLN A 129 -7.66 -7.45 -2.19
N VAL A 130 -7.56 -6.23 -1.67
CA VAL A 130 -7.71 -5.94 -0.24
C VAL A 130 -9.17 -5.97 0.19
N LYS A 131 -9.41 -6.38 1.45
CA LYS A 131 -10.67 -6.17 2.17
C LYS A 131 -10.72 -4.73 2.66
N GLU A 132 -11.93 -4.21 2.82
CA GLU A 132 -12.12 -2.84 3.28
C GLU A 132 -13.18 -2.79 4.39
N ILE A 133 -12.89 -2.04 5.46
CA ILE A 133 -13.90 -1.60 6.43
C ILE A 133 -14.06 -0.10 6.30
N VAL A 134 -15.30 0.35 6.16
CA VAL A 134 -15.64 1.77 6.11
C VAL A 134 -16.52 2.15 7.29
N TYR A 135 -16.17 3.24 7.96
CA TYR A 135 -16.95 3.84 9.05
C TYR A 135 -17.32 5.29 8.69
N VAL A 136 -18.59 5.67 8.83
CA VAL A 136 -19.04 7.04 8.54
C VAL A 136 -18.72 7.96 9.72
N LEU A 137 -17.77 8.86 9.51
CA LEU A 137 -17.32 9.83 10.52
C LEU A 137 -18.33 10.96 10.73
N SER A 138 -18.91 11.47 9.64
CA SER A 138 -19.85 12.58 9.68
C SER A 138 -20.73 12.64 8.43
N GLY A 139 -21.95 13.16 8.59
CA GLY A 139 -22.91 13.34 7.51
C GLY A 139 -23.59 12.04 7.11
N ARG A 140 -24.00 11.96 5.84
CA ARG A 140 -24.66 10.80 5.22
C ARG A 140 -24.09 10.51 3.85
N VAL A 141 -23.74 9.26 3.63
CA VAL A 141 -23.22 8.76 2.35
C VAL A 141 -24.12 7.66 1.81
N GLY A 142 -24.13 7.49 0.51
CA GLY A 142 -24.66 6.29 -0.11
C GLY A 142 -23.53 5.43 -0.64
N ILE A 143 -23.75 4.13 -0.66
CA ILE A 143 -22.86 3.14 -1.27
C ILE A 143 -23.62 2.45 -2.40
N VAL A 144 -22.93 2.24 -3.52
CA VAL A 144 -23.35 1.38 -4.61
C VAL A 144 -22.33 0.27 -4.78
N TRP A 145 -22.76 -0.97 -4.93
CA TRP A 145 -21.86 -2.11 -5.14
C TRP A 145 -22.47 -3.14 -6.09
N GLN A 146 -21.63 -3.98 -6.68
CA GLN A 146 -22.08 -5.10 -7.52
C GLN A 146 -21.91 -6.42 -6.76
N ASN A 147 -22.93 -7.27 -6.78
CA ASN A 147 -22.79 -8.62 -6.28
C ASN A 147 -22.13 -9.55 -7.32
N THR A 148 -21.85 -10.80 -6.93
CA THR A 148 -21.23 -11.81 -7.82
C THR A 148 -22.02 -12.08 -9.11
N GLY A 149 -23.31 -11.77 -9.14
CA GLY A 149 -24.15 -11.86 -10.33
C GLY A 149 -24.17 -10.59 -11.19
N GLY A 150 -23.33 -9.59 -10.88
CA GLY A 150 -23.27 -8.30 -11.58
C GLY A 150 -24.43 -7.36 -11.27
N ASN A 151 -25.33 -7.72 -10.35
CA ASN A 151 -26.47 -6.88 -10.00
C ASN A 151 -26.03 -5.75 -9.09
N GLU A 152 -26.41 -4.53 -9.46
CA GLU A 152 -26.17 -3.35 -8.67
C GLU A 152 -27.08 -3.32 -7.43
N ARG A 153 -26.49 -3.05 -6.28
CA ARG A 153 -27.14 -2.86 -4.99
C ARG A 153 -26.74 -1.48 -4.45
N HIS A 154 -27.60 -0.91 -3.62
CA HIS A 154 -27.32 0.37 -2.98
C HIS A 154 -27.88 0.42 -1.57
N SER A 155 -27.26 1.23 -0.73
CA SER A 155 -27.70 1.52 0.64
C SER A 155 -27.26 2.92 1.04
N ASN A 156 -27.92 3.46 2.07
CA ASN A 156 -27.55 4.74 2.67
C ASN A 156 -26.99 4.47 4.06
N LEU A 157 -25.91 5.16 4.42
CA LEU A 157 -25.22 5.05 5.70
C LEU A 157 -25.15 6.45 6.33
N GLY A 158 -25.56 6.54 7.60
CA GLY A 158 -25.43 7.74 8.43
C GLY A 158 -24.19 7.68 9.31
N SER A 159 -23.92 8.80 10.01
CA SER A 159 -22.82 8.89 10.97
C SER A 159 -22.91 7.79 12.04
N GLY A 160 -21.82 7.07 12.25
CA GLY A 160 -21.78 5.91 13.15
C GLY A 160 -22.01 4.55 12.48
N ASP A 161 -22.59 4.53 11.28
CA ASP A 161 -22.75 3.29 10.52
C ASP A 161 -21.40 2.82 9.96
N SER A 162 -21.32 1.52 9.71
CA SER A 162 -20.15 0.89 9.08
C SER A 162 -20.56 -0.15 8.05
N VAL A 163 -19.64 -0.44 7.12
CA VAL A 163 -19.80 -1.49 6.12
C VAL A 163 -18.47 -2.22 5.95
N TYR A 164 -18.56 -3.55 5.84
CA TYR A 164 -17.47 -4.40 5.42
C TYR A 164 -17.64 -4.73 3.93
N ILE A 165 -16.54 -4.67 3.19
CA ILE A 165 -16.48 -4.97 1.76
C ILE A 165 -15.39 -6.01 1.56
N ASP A 166 -15.80 -7.18 1.05
CA ASP A 166 -14.86 -8.26 0.77
C ASP A 166 -14.00 -7.97 -0.47
N SER A 167 -12.88 -8.69 -0.59
CA SER A 167 -11.97 -8.58 -1.72
C SER A 167 -12.72 -8.72 -3.04
N TRP A 168 -12.30 -7.93 -4.02
CA TRP A 168 -12.81 -7.90 -5.39
C TRP A 168 -14.28 -7.49 -5.56
N VAL A 169 -14.97 -7.02 -4.52
CA VAL A 169 -16.33 -6.48 -4.65
C VAL A 169 -16.27 -5.07 -5.27
N PRO A 170 -16.81 -4.85 -6.49
CA PRO A 170 -16.89 -3.53 -7.10
C PRO A 170 -17.80 -2.61 -6.28
N HIS A 171 -17.32 -1.44 -5.90
CA HIS A 171 -18.12 -0.49 -5.11
C HIS A 171 -17.75 0.98 -5.35
N ALA A 172 -18.64 1.89 -4.96
CA ALA A 172 -18.40 3.32 -4.91
C ALA A 172 -19.27 4.00 -3.85
N PHE A 173 -18.71 5.00 -3.18
CA PHE A 173 -19.45 5.89 -2.28
C PHE A 173 -19.83 7.20 -2.96
N TYR A 174 -20.97 7.78 -2.58
CA TYR A 174 -21.41 9.10 -3.00
C TYR A 174 -21.92 9.92 -1.81
N ALA A 175 -21.87 11.24 -1.94
CA ALA A 175 -22.41 12.15 -0.94
C ALA A 175 -23.94 12.20 -1.06
N ILE A 176 -24.63 11.95 0.05
CA ILE A 176 -26.04 12.35 0.21
C ILE A 176 -26.07 13.76 0.81
N GLU A 177 -25.22 14.00 1.80
CA GLU A 177 -24.98 15.32 2.37
C GLU A 177 -23.59 15.84 1.95
N PRO A 178 -23.45 17.13 1.60
CA PRO A 178 -22.16 17.74 1.29
C PRO A 178 -21.17 17.57 2.44
N GLU A 179 -19.88 17.47 2.11
CA GLU A 179 -18.79 17.35 3.10
C GLU A 179 -18.89 16.13 4.03
N SER A 180 -19.71 15.12 3.69
CA SER A 180 -19.76 13.84 4.42
C SER A 180 -18.41 13.13 4.38
N GLN A 181 -18.06 12.44 5.45
CA GLN A 181 -16.73 11.85 5.61
C GLN A 181 -16.80 10.41 6.07
N ILE A 182 -15.93 9.61 5.49
CA ILE A 182 -15.74 8.21 5.84
C ILE A 182 -14.28 7.96 6.22
N LEU A 183 -14.07 6.99 7.11
CA LEU A 183 -12.78 6.36 7.36
C LEU A 183 -12.80 5.01 6.65
N ALA A 184 -11.97 4.85 5.62
CA ALA A 184 -11.76 3.59 4.93
C ALA A 184 -10.46 2.96 5.42
N VAL A 185 -10.50 1.68 5.74
CA VAL A 185 -9.36 0.87 6.19
C VAL A 185 -9.24 -0.33 5.26
N ASP A 186 -8.26 -0.27 4.38
CA ASP A 186 -7.90 -1.35 3.46
C ASP A 186 -6.82 -2.25 4.09
N TYR A 187 -7.00 -3.57 4.00
CA TYR A 187 -6.05 -4.57 4.54
C TYR A 187 -6.22 -5.94 3.84
N LEU A 188 -5.22 -6.83 3.95
CA LEU A 188 -5.28 -8.21 3.43
C LEU A 188 -5.91 -9.20 4.42
#